data_AF-A0A6V7KYB7-F1
#
_entry.id   AF-A0A6V7KYB7-F1
#
_cell.length_a   1.000
_cell.length_b   1.000
_cell.length_c   1.000
_cell.angle_alpha   90.00
_cell.angle_beta   90.00
_cell.angle_gamma   90.00
#
_symmetry.space_group_name_H-M   'P 1'
#
loop_
_entity.id
_entity.type
_entity.pdbx_description
1 polymer ?
#
loop_
_entity_poly.entity_id
_entity_poly.type
_entity_poly.pdbx_seq_one_letter_code
_entity_poly.pdbx_strand_id
1 'polypeptide(L)' 'TCTIMQKNGAGLHTASSCFWDNATDGSCTVRWENKTMYCIVSVFGLAI' A
#
# COMPACT_ATOMS: atom_id res chain seq x y z
N THR A 1 -5.77 0.80 -3.51
CA THR A 1 -5.90 -0.45 -2.72
C THR A 1 -5.63 -0.18 -1.25
N CYS A 2 -6.36 -0.85 -0.36
CA CYS A 2 -6.19 -0.71 1.09
C CYS A 2 -6.12 -2.10 1.73
N THR A 3 -5.14 -2.32 2.61
CA THR A 3 -4.96 -3.54 3.40
C THR A 3 -5.11 -3.19 4.88
N ILE A 4 -6.04 -3.86 5.58
CA ILE A 4 -6.28 -3.66 7.01
C ILE A 4 -6.05 -4.99 7.72
N MET A 5 -5.18 -5.00 8.73
CA MET A 5 -4.85 -6.20 9.51
C MET A 5 -4.97 -5.93 11.01
N GLN A 6 -5.66 -6.82 11.73
CA GLN A 6 -5.71 -6.78 13.19
C GLN A 6 -4.32 -7.05 13.79
N LYS A 7 -3.95 -6.27 14.81
CA LYS A 7 -2.74 -6.45 15.61
C LYS A 7 -2.93 -7.61 16.59
N ASN A 8 -2.66 -8.82 16.12
CA ASN A 8 -2.71 -10.05 16.92
C ASN A 8 -1.33 -10.71 17.10
N GLY A 9 -0.23 -9.99 16.80
CA GLY A 9 1.13 -10.50 16.88
C GLY A 9 1.64 -11.21 15.61
N ALA A 10 0.80 -11.38 14.58
CA ALA A 10 1.23 -11.86 13.27
C ALA A 10 1.99 -10.76 12.50
N GLY A 11 2.98 -11.16 11.68
CA GLY A 11 3.68 -10.27 10.76
C GLY A 11 2.85 -9.97 9.51
N LEU A 12 3.16 -8.84 8.84
CA LEU A 12 2.51 -8.40 7.60
C LEU A 12 3.56 -8.00 6.56
N HIS A 13 3.53 -8.64 5.39
CA HIS A 13 4.36 -8.28 4.26
C HIS A 13 3.47 -8.01 3.04
N THR A 14 3.57 -6.79 2.48
CA THR A 14 2.85 -6.38 1.28
C THR A 14 3.82 -5.67 0.34
N ALA A 15 3.80 -6.08 -0.92
CA ALA A 15 4.59 -5.51 -1.99
C ALA A 15 3.76 -5.51 -3.27
N SER A 16 3.99 -4.52 -4.13
CA SER A 16 3.38 -4.41 -5.44
C SER A 16 4.45 -4.05 -6.46
N SER A 17 4.47 -4.78 -7.57
CA SER A 17 5.31 -4.49 -8.74
C SER A 17 4.39 -4.30 -9.94
N CYS A 18 4.72 -3.32 -10.79
CA CYS A 18 3.86 -2.96 -11.91
C CYS A 18 4.71 -2.61 -13.13
N PHE A 19 4.08 -2.64 -14.32
CA PHE A 19 4.71 -2.29 -15.59
C PHE A 19 4.06 -1.02 -16.13
N TRP A 20 4.83 0.06 -16.20
CA TRP A 20 4.35 1.44 -16.38
C TRP A 20 5.32 2.31 -17.21
N ASP A 21 4.86 3.49 -17.63
CA ASP A 21 5.70 4.58 -18.12
C ASP A 21 6.38 5.30 -16.93
N ASN A 22 7.72 5.38 -16.95
CA ASN A 22 8.50 5.93 -15.84
C ASN A 22 8.44 7.46 -15.71
N ALA A 23 7.94 8.18 -16.73
CA ALA A 23 7.83 9.62 -16.71
C ALA A 23 6.47 10.10 -16.16
N THR A 24 5.40 9.33 -16.40
CA THR A 24 4.03 9.81 -16.18
C THR A 24 3.22 8.99 -15.19
N ASP A 25 3.61 7.74 -14.95
CA ASP A 25 2.90 6.86 -14.03
C ASP A 25 3.64 6.79 -12.69
N GLY A 26 2.91 6.43 -11.63
CA GLY A 26 3.52 6.29 -10.32
C GLY A 26 2.61 5.65 -9.28
N SER A 27 3.18 5.46 -8.09
CA SER A 27 2.43 4.98 -6.94
C SER A 27 2.82 5.68 -5.65
N CYS A 28 1.88 5.74 -4.72
CA CYS A 28 2.10 6.25 -3.38
C CYS A 28 1.58 5.22 -2.37
N THR A 29 2.43 4.79 -1.44
CA THR A 29 2.04 3.89 -0.36
C THR A 29 2.17 4.58 0.98
N VAL A 30 1.08 4.62 1.74
CA VAL A 30 1.00 5.18 3.09
C VAL A 30 0.73 4.06 4.07
N ARG A 31 1.51 4.00 5.15
CA ARG A 31 1.32 3.08 6.27
C ARG A 31 0.81 3.84 7.47
N TRP A 32 -0.21 3.33 8.11
CA TRP A 32 -0.80 3.86 9.33
C TRP A 32 -1.06 2.73 10.32
N GLU A 33 -1.01 3.05 11.61
CA GLU A 33 -1.32 2.09 12.67
C GLU A 33 -1.97 2.76 13.87
N ASN A 34 -2.74 1.98 14.63
CA ASN A 34 -3.19 2.35 15.98
C ASN A 34 -2.97 1.18 16.95
N LYS A 35 -3.55 1.21 18.14
CA LYS A 35 -3.38 0.14 19.14
C LYS A 35 -3.86 -1.25 18.69
N THR A 36 -4.81 -1.33 17.76
CA THR A 36 -5.51 -2.58 17.41
C THR A 36 -5.34 -3.01 15.96
N MET A 37 -4.87 -2.15 15.06
CA MET A 37 -4.76 -2.48 13.63
C MET A 37 -3.60 -1.78 12.92
N TYR A 38 -3.17 -2.41 11.82
CA TYR A 38 -2.36 -1.83 10.75
C TYR A 38 -3.27 -1.51 9.56
N CYS A 39 -3.04 -0.36 8.93
CA CYS A 39 -3.69 0.05 7.68
C CYS A 39 -2.61 0.47 6.69
N ILE A 40 -2.52 -0.19 5.55
CA ILE A 40 -1.63 0.18 4.45
C ILE A 40 -2.47 0.54 3.24
N VAL A 41 -2.27 1.73 2.71
CA VAL A 41 -2.98 2.24 1.54
C VAL A 41 -1.97 2.45 0.42
N SER A 42 -2.22 1.85 -0.74
CA SER A 42 -1.43 2.03 -1.96
C SER A 42 -2.31 2.62 -3.06
N VAL A 43 -1.92 3.78 -3.59
CA VAL A 43 -2.57 4.48 -4.70
C VAL A 43 -1.68 4.37 -5.94
N PHE A 44 -2.28 4.11 -7.10
CA PHE A 44 -1.62 3.99 -8.39
C PHE A 44 -2.18 5.06 -9.32
N GLY A 45 -1.33 5.94 -9.85
CA GLY A 45 -1.67 6.97 -10.83
C GLY A 45 -1.11 6.59 -12.19
N LEU A 46 -1.98 6.54 -13.20
CA LEU A 46 -1.63 6.20 -14.57
C LEU A 46 -2.03 7.37 -15.47
N ALA A 47 -1.14 7.79 -16.36
CA ALA A 47 -1.46 8.80 -17.37
C ALA A 47 -2.35 8.22 -18.47
N ILE A 48 -3.09 9.09 -19.16
CA ILE A 48 -4.00 8.77 -20.25
C ILE A 48 -3.45 9.20 -21.60
#